data_AF-A0A354GLF1-F1
#
_entry.id   AF-A0A354GLF1-F1
#
_cell.length_a   1.000
_cell.length_b   1.000
_cell.length_c   1.000
_cell.angle_alpha   90.00
_cell.angle_beta   90.00
_cell.angle_gamma   90.00
#
_symmetry.space_group_name_H-M   'P 1'
#
loop_
_entity.id
_entity.type
_entity.pdbx_description
1 polymer ?
#
loop_
_entity_poly.entity_id
_entity_poly.type
_entity_poly.pdbx_seq_one_letter_code
_entity_poly.pdbx_strand_id
1 'polypeptide(L)'
;MSVFRRVEGREAGPAALGVLAPPGRRTYLILRPRSLPWDLVLLRPADASVFREMDRDEAIATAEELVRALEAWSDGAPGRVESASAARGSGFWLHVHAGLFSLLLCRRTPGRPYEAERFADDDAARAAAADLTPILRPPPGAQQELYFNTRHFGR
;
A
#
# COMPACT_ATOMS: atom_id res chain seq x y z
N MET A 1 -16.54 -15.18 -0.87
CA MET A 1 -16.43 -14.30 -2.05
C MET A 1 -15.24 -13.38 -1.80
N SER A 2 -14.40 -13.07 -2.80
CA SER A 2 -13.28 -12.15 -2.56
C SER A 2 -13.82 -10.76 -2.20
N VAL A 3 -13.24 -10.16 -1.15
CA VAL A 3 -13.48 -8.78 -0.74
C VAL A 3 -12.96 -7.77 -1.77
N PHE A 4 -12.06 -8.19 -2.66
CA PHE A 4 -11.51 -7.37 -3.73
C PHE A 4 -12.12 -7.75 -5.08
N ARG A 5 -12.82 -6.80 -5.70
CA ARG A 5 -13.30 -6.93 -7.07
C ARG A 5 -12.21 -6.47 -8.03
N ARG A 6 -11.65 -7.40 -8.79
CA ARG A 6 -10.70 -7.04 -9.86
C ARG A 6 -11.43 -6.28 -10.97
N VAL A 7 -10.85 -5.14 -11.36
CA VAL A 7 -11.33 -4.29 -12.44
C VAL A 7 -10.15 -3.83 -13.31
N GLU A 8 -10.41 -3.47 -14.56
CA GLU A 8 -9.40 -2.86 -15.42
C GLU A 8 -9.04 -1.45 -14.92
N GLY A 9 -7.79 -1.03 -15.09
CA GLY A 9 -7.33 0.25 -14.54
C GLY A 9 -8.10 1.49 -15.04
N ARG A 10 -8.66 1.41 -16.26
CA ARG A 10 -9.51 2.45 -16.87
C ARG A 10 -10.96 2.45 -16.35
N GLU A 11 -11.39 1.34 -15.76
CA GLU A 11 -12.74 1.13 -15.20
C GLU A 11 -12.75 1.29 -13.68
N ALA A 12 -11.57 1.29 -13.05
CA ALA A 12 -11.41 1.53 -11.62
C ALA A 12 -12.01 2.89 -11.21
N GLY A 13 -12.90 2.87 -10.23
CA GLY A 13 -13.53 4.03 -9.65
C GLY A 13 -12.59 4.88 -8.79
N PRO A 14 -13.10 5.99 -8.24
CA PRO A 14 -12.31 6.94 -7.45
C PRO A 14 -11.85 6.38 -6.10
N ALA A 15 -12.49 5.32 -5.59
CA ALA A 15 -12.12 4.65 -4.34
C ALA A 15 -11.25 3.41 -4.55
N ALA A 16 -10.90 3.04 -5.79
CA ALA A 16 -10.20 1.80 -6.09
C ALA A 16 -8.78 1.75 -5.48
N LEU A 17 -8.34 0.53 -5.14
CA LEU A 17 -7.00 0.21 -4.71
C LEU A 17 -6.17 -0.24 -5.92
N GLY A 18 -5.15 0.54 -6.28
CA GLY A 18 -4.21 0.17 -7.32
C GLY A 18 -3.03 -0.63 -6.77
N VAL A 19 -2.66 -1.70 -7.46
CA VAL A 19 -1.39 -2.41 -7.24
C VAL A 19 -0.48 -2.06 -8.42
N LEU A 20 0.54 -1.24 -8.16
CA LEU A 20 1.32 -0.58 -9.20
C LEU A 20 2.77 -1.06 -9.15
N ALA A 21 3.33 -1.32 -10.34
CA ALA A 21 4.76 -1.51 -10.53
C ALA A 21 5.19 -0.58 -11.68
N PRO A 22 5.78 0.60 -11.37
CA PRO A 22 6.29 1.51 -12.38
C PRO A 22 7.23 0.80 -13.37
N PRO A 23 7.21 1.17 -14.66
CA PRO A 23 8.13 0.61 -15.64
C PRO A 23 9.56 1.07 -15.34
N GLY A 24 10.52 0.16 -15.51
CA GLY A 24 11.93 0.43 -15.27
C GLY A 24 12.72 -0.87 -15.14
N ARG A 25 14.06 -0.76 -15.13
CA ARG A 25 14.94 -1.92 -14.86
C ARG A 25 14.84 -2.39 -13.41
N ARG A 26 14.61 -1.43 -12.51
CA ARG A 26 14.32 -1.63 -11.08
C ARG A 26 13.06 -0.83 -10.76
N THR A 27 12.21 -1.37 -9.90
CA THR A 27 10.95 -0.74 -9.53
C THR A 27 10.58 -1.05 -8.08
N TYR A 28 9.63 -0.29 -7.56
CA TYR A 28 9.01 -0.53 -6.26
C TYR A 28 7.59 -1.03 -6.47
N LEU A 29 7.13 -1.93 -5.60
CA LEU A 29 5.72 -2.28 -5.56
C LEU A 29 4.97 -1.27 -4.68
N ILE A 30 3.92 -0.70 -5.24
CA ILE A 30 3.15 0.39 -4.63
C ILE A 30 1.69 -0.03 -4.53
N LEU A 31 1.08 0.12 -3.35
CA LEU A 31 -0.38 0.15 -3.22
C LEU A 31 -0.86 1.61 -3.24
N ARG A 32 -1.79 1.91 -4.13
CA ARG A 32 -2.38 3.24 -4.29
C ARG A 32 -3.86 3.23 -3.98
N PRO A 33 -4.26 3.63 -2.76
CA PRO A 33 -5.63 4.08 -2.52
C PRO A 33 -5.91 5.33 -3.37
N ARG A 34 -6.85 5.28 -4.32
CA ARG A 34 -7.16 6.45 -5.17
C ARG A 34 -7.83 7.58 -4.40
N SER A 35 -8.59 7.25 -3.36
CA SER A 35 -9.31 8.21 -2.51
C SER A 35 -8.41 8.98 -1.54
N LEU A 36 -7.17 8.54 -1.33
CA LEU A 36 -6.24 9.14 -0.37
C LEU A 36 -5.06 9.82 -1.07
N PRO A 37 -4.44 10.84 -0.46
CA PRO A 37 -3.25 11.52 -0.98
C PRO A 37 -1.95 10.74 -0.69
N TRP A 38 -2.06 9.47 -0.30
CA TRP A 38 -0.94 8.63 0.09
C TRP A 38 -0.84 7.42 -0.82
N ASP A 39 0.37 6.87 -0.90
CA ASP A 39 0.65 5.56 -1.45
C ASP A 39 1.36 4.73 -0.35
N LEU A 40 1.32 3.41 -0.46
CA LEU A 40 2.08 2.50 0.37
C LEU A 40 3.19 1.87 -0.45
N VAL A 41 4.42 1.92 0.02
CA VAL A 41 5.58 1.37 -0.69
C VAL A 41 6.11 0.16 0.06
N LEU A 42 6.34 -0.93 -0.66
CA LEU A 42 6.83 -2.17 -0.07
C LEU A 42 8.25 -2.01 0.51
N LEU A 43 8.45 -2.49 1.73
CA LEU A 43 9.73 -2.49 2.44
C LEU A 43 10.47 -3.80 2.26
N ARG A 44 11.78 -3.78 2.53
CA ARG A 44 12.59 -5.00 2.63
C ARG A 44 12.19 -5.78 3.89
N PRO A 45 12.03 -7.11 3.83
CA PRO A 45 11.67 -7.90 5.01
C PRO A 45 12.61 -7.74 6.21
N ALA A 46 13.91 -7.53 5.94
CA ALA A 46 14.93 -7.36 6.98
C ALA A 46 15.11 -5.91 7.47
N ASP A 47 14.45 -4.93 6.84
CA ASP A 47 14.62 -3.51 7.17
C ASP A 47 13.32 -2.74 6.94
N ALA A 48 12.68 -2.35 8.04
CA ALA A 48 11.41 -1.63 8.04
C ALA A 48 11.52 -0.17 7.54
N SER A 49 12.71 0.32 7.17
CA SER A 49 12.92 1.68 6.70
C SER A 49 13.40 1.78 5.24
N VAL A 50 13.69 0.63 4.60
CA VAL A 50 14.25 0.60 3.24
C VAL A 50 13.26 0.01 2.26
N PHE A 51 12.96 0.75 1.20
CA PHE A 51 12.09 0.27 0.12
C PHE A 51 12.72 -0.92 -0.61
N ARG A 52 11.89 -1.91 -0.94
CA ARG A 52 12.33 -3.08 -1.69
C ARG A 52 12.33 -2.78 -3.18
N GLU A 53 13.52 -2.60 -3.74
CA GLU A 53 13.73 -2.61 -5.18
C GLU A 53 13.60 -4.03 -5.74
N MET A 54 12.90 -4.16 -6.86
CA MET A 54 12.64 -5.43 -7.53
C MET A 54 12.84 -5.26 -9.03
N ASP A 55 13.12 -6.36 -9.73
CA ASP A 55 12.90 -6.37 -11.18
C ASP A 55 11.40 -6.51 -11.51
N ARG A 56 11.09 -6.50 -12.80
CA ARG A 56 9.70 -6.51 -13.27
C ARG A 56 8.97 -7.81 -12.95
N ASP A 57 9.62 -8.96 -13.12
CA ASP A 57 8.97 -10.26 -12.95
C ASP A 57 8.78 -10.53 -11.44
N GLU A 58 9.77 -10.17 -10.64
CA GLU A 58 9.68 -10.18 -9.17
C GLU A 58 8.54 -9.27 -8.69
N ALA A 59 8.41 -8.06 -9.24
CA ALA A 59 7.34 -7.14 -8.86
C ALA A 59 5.94 -7.68 -9.21
N ILE A 60 5.77 -8.35 -10.35
CA ILE A 60 4.49 -8.97 -10.75
C ILE A 60 4.14 -10.13 -9.80
N ALA A 61 5.06 -11.04 -9.54
CA ALA A 61 4.83 -12.16 -8.63
C ALA A 61 4.50 -11.66 -7.20
N THR A 62 5.28 -10.70 -6.71
CA THR A 62 5.08 -10.08 -5.40
C THR A 62 3.74 -9.33 -5.31
N ALA A 63 3.29 -8.70 -6.39
CA ALA A 63 2.00 -8.02 -6.45
C ALA A 63 0.83 -8.99 -6.20
N GLU A 64 0.88 -10.17 -6.83
CA GLU A 64 -0.16 -11.19 -6.63
C GLU A 64 -0.14 -11.77 -5.21
N GLU A 65 1.05 -12.04 -4.67
CA GLU A 65 1.20 -12.52 -3.29
C GLU A 65 0.70 -11.50 -2.26
N LEU A 66 1.00 -10.22 -2.48
CA LEU A 66 0.52 -9.14 -1.62
C LEU A 66 -1.01 -9.06 -1.63
N VAL A 67 -1.65 -9.18 -2.79
CA VAL A 67 -3.13 -9.21 -2.86
C VAL A 67 -3.70 -10.41 -2.12
N ARG A 68 -3.10 -11.60 -2.26
CA ARG A 68 -3.50 -12.79 -1.48
C ARG A 68 -3.35 -12.56 0.02
N ALA A 69 -2.31 -11.87 0.47
CA ALA A 69 -2.12 -11.54 1.88
C ALA A 69 -3.16 -10.54 2.39
N LEU A 70 -3.57 -9.56 1.58
CA LEU A 70 -4.66 -8.64 1.93
C LEU A 70 -6.01 -9.37 2.00
N GLU A 71 -6.31 -10.25 1.03
CA GLU A 71 -7.51 -11.10 1.07
C GLU A 71 -7.54 -11.96 2.34
N ALA A 72 -6.43 -12.62 2.66
CA ALA A 72 -6.32 -13.42 3.88
C ALA A 72 -6.53 -12.57 5.14
N TRP A 73 -5.99 -11.35 5.19
CA TRP A 73 -6.20 -10.43 6.32
C TRP A 73 -7.67 -10.02 6.48
N SER A 74 -8.37 -9.77 5.37
CA SER A 74 -9.82 -9.56 5.38
C SER A 74 -10.60 -10.77 5.88
N ASP A 75 -10.13 -11.98 5.58
CA ASP A 75 -10.71 -13.24 6.05
C ASP A 75 -10.28 -13.63 7.49
N GLY A 76 -9.52 -12.75 8.18
CA GLY A 76 -9.17 -12.90 9.59
C GLY A 76 -7.74 -13.37 9.86
N ALA A 77 -6.90 -13.55 8.83
CA ALA A 77 -5.47 -13.76 9.03
C ALA A 77 -4.81 -12.52 9.68
N PRO A 78 -3.64 -12.67 10.33
CA PRO A 78 -2.94 -11.54 10.93
C PRO A 78 -2.58 -10.46 9.92
N GLY A 79 -2.96 -9.23 10.25
CA GLY A 79 -2.56 -8.01 9.57
C GLY A 79 -2.96 -6.81 10.43
N ARG A 80 -2.27 -5.68 10.25
CA ARG A 80 -2.50 -4.47 11.03
C ARG A 80 -1.97 -3.23 10.33
N VAL A 81 -2.56 -2.10 10.70
CA VAL A 81 -1.97 -0.78 10.48
C VAL A 81 -1.39 -0.33 11.81
N GLU A 82 -0.11 0.05 11.84
CA GLU A 82 0.63 0.35 13.05
C GLU A 82 1.31 1.72 12.93
N SER A 83 1.16 2.57 13.94
CA SER A 83 1.99 3.76 14.09
C SER A 83 3.29 3.41 14.83
N ALA A 84 4.40 3.94 14.35
CA ALA A 84 5.70 3.77 14.99
C ALA A 84 6.42 5.13 15.08
N SER A 85 7.19 5.34 16.14
CA SER A 85 8.07 6.51 16.22
C SER A 85 9.06 6.48 15.05
N ALA A 86 9.17 7.59 14.35
CA ALA A 86 10.02 7.66 13.18
C ALA A 86 11.51 7.50 13.57
N ALA A 87 12.27 6.71 12.80
CA ALA A 87 13.62 6.31 13.18
C ALA A 87 14.64 7.47 13.34
N ARG A 88 14.36 8.65 12.75
CA ARG A 88 15.26 9.82 12.80
C ARG A 88 14.53 11.14 13.01
N GLY A 89 14.42 11.60 14.24
CA GLY A 89 13.76 12.87 14.59
C GLY A 89 12.36 12.67 15.18
N SER A 90 11.67 13.77 15.47
CA SER A 90 10.31 13.72 16.03
C SER A 90 9.27 13.29 14.99
N GLY A 91 8.16 12.74 15.49
CA GLY A 91 6.99 12.36 14.69
C GLY A 91 6.82 10.85 14.52
N PHE A 92 5.75 10.50 13.82
CA PHE A 92 5.27 9.12 13.67
C PHE A 92 5.21 8.73 12.20
N TRP A 93 5.55 7.47 11.93
CA TRP A 93 5.34 6.80 10.65
C TRP A 93 4.22 5.80 10.78
N LEU A 94 3.63 5.45 9.64
CA LEU A 94 2.55 4.48 9.57
C LEU A 94 2.97 3.31 8.69
N HIS A 95 2.96 2.12 9.30
CA HIS A 95 3.26 0.86 8.66
C HIS A 95 1.99 0.05 8.45
N VAL A 96 1.98 -0.72 7.38
CA VAL A 96 0.95 -1.73 7.12
C VAL A 96 1.63 -3.08 7.07
N HIS A 97 1.10 -4.03 7.83
CA HIS A 97 1.54 -5.41 7.82
C HIS A 97 0.40 -6.31 7.34
N ALA A 98 0.66 -7.13 6.33
CA ALA A 98 -0.27 -8.14 5.83
C ALA A 98 0.52 -9.40 5.47
N GLY A 99 0.34 -10.48 6.24
CA GLY A 99 1.17 -11.67 6.12
C GLY A 99 2.65 -11.35 6.30
N LEU A 100 3.46 -11.64 5.28
CA LEU A 100 4.92 -11.38 5.28
C LEU A 100 5.29 -9.98 4.78
N PHE A 101 4.32 -9.20 4.34
CA PHE A 101 4.56 -7.90 3.73
C PHE A 101 4.50 -6.79 4.77
N SER A 102 5.49 -5.89 4.70
CA SER A 102 5.52 -4.63 5.43
C SER A 102 5.56 -3.50 4.42
N LEU A 103 4.66 -2.54 4.53
CA LEU A 103 4.62 -1.35 3.68
C LEU A 103 4.69 -0.09 4.54
N LEU A 104 5.27 0.96 3.97
CA LEU A 104 5.35 2.28 4.60
C LEU A 104 4.45 3.26 3.87
N LEU A 105 3.66 4.02 4.63
CA LEU A 105 2.86 5.10 4.09
C LEU A 105 3.76 6.25 3.63
N CYS A 106 3.60 6.65 2.37
CA CYS A 106 4.37 7.69 1.73
C CYS A 106 3.45 8.76 1.15
N ARG A 107 3.88 10.03 1.19
CA ARG A 107 3.11 11.11 0.57
C ARG A 107 3.15 10.96 -0.95
N ARG A 108 1.98 11.09 -1.59
CA ARG A 108 1.93 11.16 -3.05
C ARG A 108 2.17 12.59 -3.50
N THR A 109 3.39 12.90 -3.90
CA THR A 109 3.74 14.18 -4.54
C THR A 109 4.23 13.93 -5.96
N PRO A 110 3.47 14.36 -7.00
CA PRO A 110 3.87 14.16 -8.39
C PRO A 110 5.28 14.69 -8.68
N GLY A 111 6.07 13.90 -9.41
CA GLY A 111 7.43 14.26 -9.82
C GLY A 111 8.47 14.22 -8.70
N ARG A 112 8.11 13.84 -7.47
CA ARG A 112 9.06 13.65 -6.38
C ARG A 112 9.26 12.16 -6.06
N PRO A 113 10.47 11.76 -5.61
CA PRO A 113 10.68 10.45 -5.02
C PRO A 113 9.74 10.21 -3.84
N TYR A 114 9.43 8.94 -3.58
CA TYR A 114 8.65 8.59 -2.39
C TYR A 114 9.44 8.91 -1.12
N GLU A 115 8.80 9.62 -0.22
CA GLU A 115 9.27 9.92 1.12
C GLU A 115 8.21 9.46 2.11
N ALA A 116 8.67 8.86 3.22
CA ALA A 116 7.79 8.43 4.30
C ALA A 116 6.96 9.60 4.80
N GLU A 117 5.64 9.44 4.87
CA GLU A 117 4.78 10.45 5.47
C GLU A 117 5.07 10.49 6.97
N ARG A 118 5.38 11.69 7.47
CA ARG A 118 5.68 11.91 8.88
C ARG A 118 4.56 12.73 9.50
N PHE A 119 3.86 12.10 10.43
CA PHE A 119 2.84 12.73 11.24
C PHE A 119 3.48 13.44 12.44
N ALA A 120 2.91 14.58 12.84
CA ALA A 120 3.42 15.37 13.96
C ALA A 120 3.24 14.64 15.30
N ASP A 121 2.13 13.93 15.46
CA ASP A 121 1.74 13.22 16.66
C ASP A 121 1.04 11.88 16.33
N ASP A 122 0.82 11.07 17.37
CA ASP A 122 0.19 9.76 17.24
C ASP A 122 -1.30 9.86 16.89
N ASP A 123 -2.00 10.93 17.29
CA ASP A 123 -3.40 11.14 16.95
C ASP A 123 -3.60 11.32 15.44
N ALA A 124 -2.76 12.14 14.80
CA ALA A 124 -2.76 12.31 13.35
C ALA A 124 -2.42 11.00 12.62
N ALA A 125 -1.45 10.22 13.13
CA ALA A 125 -1.13 8.91 12.57
C ALA A 125 -2.30 7.92 12.71
N ARG A 126 -2.99 7.90 13.87
CA ARG A 126 -4.17 7.06 14.10
C ARG A 126 -5.35 7.45 13.20
N ALA A 127 -5.57 8.74 12.97
CA ALA A 127 -6.59 9.21 12.04
C ALA A 127 -6.30 8.71 10.60
N ALA A 128 -5.07 8.85 10.13
CA ALA A 128 -4.66 8.31 8.83
C ALA A 128 -4.79 6.77 8.77
N ALA A 129 -4.50 6.06 9.86
CA ALA A 129 -4.71 4.61 9.95
C ALA A 129 -6.20 4.25 9.84
N ALA A 130 -7.08 5.02 10.46
CA ALA A 130 -8.52 4.83 10.39
C ALA A 130 -9.07 5.04 8.97
N ASP A 131 -8.55 6.04 8.23
CA ASP A 131 -8.92 6.27 6.83
C ASP A 131 -8.41 5.16 5.90
N LEU A 132 -7.21 4.63 6.17
CA LEU A 132 -6.56 3.63 5.33
C LEU A 132 -7.10 2.21 5.52
N THR A 133 -7.37 1.83 6.77
CA THR A 133 -7.79 0.46 7.14
C THR A 133 -8.97 -0.07 6.32
N PRO A 134 -10.10 0.65 6.13
CA PRO A 134 -11.25 0.12 5.39
C PRO A 134 -10.97 -0.12 3.90
N ILE A 135 -9.91 0.47 3.33
CA ILE A 135 -9.50 0.24 1.94
C ILE A 135 -8.67 -1.05 1.83
N LEU A 136 -7.80 -1.30 2.81
CA LEU A 136 -6.91 -2.46 2.82
C LEU A 136 -7.57 -3.72 3.40
N ARG A 137 -8.54 -3.52 4.30
CA ARG A 137 -9.33 -4.56 4.93
C ARG A 137 -10.79 -4.13 4.92
N PRO A 138 -11.51 -4.32 3.80
CA PRO A 138 -12.90 -3.90 3.68
C PRO A 138 -13.78 -4.53 4.76
N PRO A 139 -14.77 -3.79 5.31
CA PRO A 139 -15.68 -4.34 6.31
C PRO A 139 -16.52 -5.47 5.71
N PRO A 140 -17.06 -6.40 6.53
CA PRO A 140 -17.89 -7.50 6.05
C PRO A 140 -19.05 -7.01 5.18
N GLY A 141 -19.21 -7.60 4.00
CA GLY A 141 -20.25 -7.24 3.03
C GLY A 141 -19.91 -6.06 2.13
N ALA A 142 -18.82 -5.32 2.38
CA ALA A 142 -18.29 -4.34 1.45
C ALA A 142 -17.41 -5.01 0.38
N GLN A 143 -17.32 -4.36 -0.78
CA GLN A 143 -16.45 -4.80 -1.86
C GLN A 143 -15.55 -3.63 -2.28
N GLN A 144 -14.23 -3.88 -2.28
CA GLN A 144 -13.22 -2.90 -2.68
C GLN A 144 -12.77 -3.21 -4.11
N GLU A 145 -12.83 -2.22 -4.99
CA GLU A 145 -12.26 -2.36 -6.33
C GLU A 145 -10.74 -2.42 -6.24
N LEU A 146 -10.15 -3.34 -7.00
CA LEU A 146 -8.72 -3.54 -7.11
C LEU A 146 -8.32 -3.61 -8.58
N TYR A 147 -7.25 -2.90 -8.97
CA TYR A 147 -6.69 -3.01 -10.32
C TYR A 147 -5.18 -3.14 -10.27
N PHE A 148 -4.62 -3.84 -11.24
CA PHE A 148 -3.18 -3.91 -11.45
C PHE A 148 -2.77 -2.92 -12.52
N ASN A 149 -1.68 -2.18 -12.27
CA ASN A 149 -1.04 -1.38 -13.28
C ASN A 149 0.46 -1.59 -13.24
N THR A 150 0.88 -2.65 -13.91
CA THR A 150 2.28 -3.10 -14.04
C THR A 150 2.87 -2.75 -15.42
N ARG A 151 2.15 -1.95 -16.22
CA ARG A 151 2.50 -1.64 -17.63
C ARG A 151 2.45 -0.16 -17.99
N HIS A 152 1.61 0.65 -17.35
CA HIS A 152 1.34 2.04 -17.76
C HIS A 152 1.34 2.99 -16.55
N PHE A 153 2.52 3.39 -16.08
CA PHE A 153 2.61 4.36 -14.97
C PHE A 153 2.69 5.79 -15.52
N GLY A 154 1.68 6.61 -15.23
CA GLY A 154 1.60 8.01 -15.69
C GLY A 154 1.06 8.16 -17.11
N ARG A 155 0.01 8.97 -17.26
CA ARG A 155 -0.21 9.80 -18.44
C ARG A 155 -0.10 11.25 -17.99
#